data_AF-A0A1I0ZN13-F1
#
_entry.id   AF-A0A1I0ZN13-F1
#
_cell.length_a   1.000
_cell.length_b   1.000
_cell.length_c   1.000
_cell.angle_alpha   90.00
_cell.angle_beta   90.00
_cell.angle_gamma   90.00
#
_symmetry.space_group_name_H-M   'P 1'
#
loop_
_entity.id
_entity.type
_entity.pdbx_description
1 polymer ?
#
loop_
_entity_poly.entity_id
_entity_poly.type
_entity_poly.pdbx_seq_one_letter_code
_entity_poly.pdbx_strand_id
1 'polypeptide(L)'
;MKKYLLSETSIIPRELVTNITVEELSDLYDEEDFSTDANISFALFHNYYWYKEQKLIVEAAYLSYLISYYFFILFTTPFCYEIALKHAKEACEMVNKKEYKEWLDYVYEGN
;
A
#
# COMPACT_ATOMS: atom_id res chain seq x y z
N MET A 1 -12.19 -7.69 4.89
CA MET A 1 -10.85 -7.11 4.72
C MET A 1 -10.10 -6.97 6.05
N LYS A 2 -10.64 -6.25 7.06
CA LYS A 2 -10.08 -6.09 8.42
C LYS A 2 -9.34 -7.33 8.96
N LYS A 3 -9.97 -8.51 8.89
CA LYS A 3 -9.37 -9.77 9.37
C LYS A 3 -8.04 -10.14 8.70
N TYR A 4 -7.77 -9.73 7.46
CA TYR A 4 -6.55 -10.08 6.73
C TYR A 4 -5.41 -9.10 7.05
N LEU A 5 -5.72 -7.80 7.10
CA LEU A 5 -4.75 -6.76 7.44
C LEU A 5 -4.36 -6.77 8.93
N LEU A 6 -5.23 -7.32 9.79
CA LEU A 6 -4.98 -7.50 11.21
C LEU A 6 -4.68 -8.96 11.59
N SER A 7 -4.49 -9.86 10.62
CA SER A 7 -4.03 -11.23 10.90
C SER A 7 -2.53 -11.36 10.72
N GLU A 8 -1.91 -12.15 11.59
CA GLU A 8 -0.46 -12.34 11.61
C GLU A 8 0.10 -13.11 10.40
N THR A 9 -0.73 -13.83 9.62
CA THR A 9 -0.21 -14.79 8.62
C THR A 9 -1.03 -14.93 7.33
N SER A 10 -2.06 -14.09 7.10
CA SER A 10 -2.92 -14.30 5.94
C SER A 10 -2.47 -13.51 4.71
N ILE A 11 -2.19 -14.22 3.63
CA ILE A 11 -2.17 -13.63 2.29
C ILE A 11 -3.58 -13.17 1.95
N ILE A 12 -3.73 -11.90 1.56
CA ILE A 12 -4.98 -11.32 1.07
C ILE A 12 -5.29 -12.01 -0.26
N PRO A 13 -6.44 -12.67 -0.42
CA PRO A 13 -6.85 -13.27 -1.69
C PRO A 13 -6.80 -12.26 -2.85
N ARG A 14 -6.43 -12.73 -4.05
CA ARG A 14 -6.23 -11.88 -5.24
C ARG A 14 -7.44 -11.02 -5.55
N GLU A 15 -8.62 -11.63 -5.54
CA GLU A 15 -9.89 -10.95 -5.78
C GLU A 15 -10.21 -9.88 -4.73
N LEU A 16 -9.57 -9.92 -3.56
CA LEU A 16 -9.73 -8.89 -2.53
C LEU A 16 -8.67 -7.81 -2.64
N VAL A 17 -7.44 -8.12 -3.06
CA VAL A 17 -6.35 -7.15 -3.18
C VAL A 17 -6.77 -5.96 -4.03
N THR A 18 -7.24 -6.19 -5.26
CA THR A 18 -7.59 -5.10 -6.19
C THR A 18 -8.89 -4.39 -5.85
N ASN A 19 -9.59 -4.83 -4.80
CA ASN A 19 -10.82 -4.20 -4.31
C ASN A 19 -10.58 -3.36 -3.05
N ILE A 20 -9.38 -3.37 -2.46
CA ILE A 20 -9.05 -2.53 -1.30
C ILE A 20 -9.03 -1.08 -1.75
N THR A 21 -9.95 -0.26 -1.28
CA THR A 21 -9.96 1.18 -1.58
C THR A 21 -9.06 1.95 -0.62
N VAL A 22 -8.65 3.16 -1.02
CA VAL A 22 -7.86 4.05 -0.15
C VAL A 22 -8.70 4.57 1.02
N GLU A 23 -10.02 4.68 0.84
CA GLU A 23 -10.98 5.00 1.89
C GLU A 23 -11.03 3.87 2.93
N GLU A 24 -11.10 2.61 2.50
CA GLU A 24 -11.06 1.47 3.43
C GLU A 24 -9.75 1.38 4.20
N LEU A 25 -8.62 1.80 3.61
CA LEU A 25 -7.34 1.93 4.33
C LEU A 25 -7.36 3.07 5.34
N SER A 26 -7.99 4.19 5.00
CA SER A 26 -8.14 5.35 5.89
C SER A 26 -9.04 5.03 7.08
N ASP A 27 -10.11 4.24 6.87
CA ASP A 27 -11.01 3.74 7.93
C ASP A 27 -10.34 2.74 8.90
N LEU A 28 -9.15 2.24 8.55
CA LEU A 28 -8.36 1.32 9.37
C LEU A 28 -7.28 2.04 10.17
N TYR A 29 -6.84 3.19 9.70
CA TYR A 29 -5.84 4.01 10.37
C TYR A 29 -6.41 4.57 11.67
N ASP A 30 -5.64 4.46 12.74
CA ASP A 30 -6.00 4.99 14.05
C ASP A 30 -4.78 5.68 14.67
N GLU A 31 -4.80 7.02 14.64
CA GLU A 31 -3.70 7.86 15.13
C GLU A 31 -3.34 7.58 16.61
N GLU A 32 -4.26 7.04 17.40
CA GLU A 32 -4.02 6.68 18.80
C GLU A 32 -3.46 5.26 18.97
N ASP A 33 -3.50 4.41 17.94
CA ASP A 33 -3.05 3.01 17.96
C ASP A 33 -1.96 2.71 16.90
N PHE A 34 -0.73 3.14 17.25
CA PHE A 34 0.47 2.80 16.50
C PHE A 34 0.63 1.29 16.22
N SER A 35 0.15 0.42 17.11
CA SER A 35 0.30 -1.03 16.91
C SER A 35 -0.57 -1.50 15.76
N THR A 36 -1.80 -1.00 15.68
CA THR A 36 -2.69 -1.23 14.54
C THR A 36 -2.10 -0.68 13.25
N ASP A 37 -1.58 0.54 13.27
CA ASP A 37 -0.99 1.15 12.07
C ASP A 37 0.27 0.43 11.57
N ALA A 38 1.13 0.00 12.50
CA ALA A 38 2.30 -0.79 12.18
C ALA A 38 1.88 -2.14 11.57
N ASN A 39 0.86 -2.80 12.12
CA ASN A 39 0.35 -4.07 11.60
C ASN A 39 -0.19 -3.93 10.17
N ILE A 40 -0.93 -2.86 9.87
CA ILE A 40 -1.39 -2.56 8.51
C ILE A 40 -0.20 -2.43 7.56
N SER A 41 0.83 -1.67 7.95
CA SER A 41 2.03 -1.50 7.14
C SER A 41 2.74 -2.83 6.86
N PHE A 42 2.92 -3.68 7.87
CA PHE A 42 3.54 -5.00 7.72
C PHE A 42 2.69 -5.93 6.85
N ALA A 43 1.37 -5.90 6.99
CA ALA A 43 0.47 -6.69 6.17
C ALA A 43 0.56 -6.28 4.69
N LEU A 44 0.60 -4.98 4.39
CA LEU A 44 0.79 -4.47 3.03
C LEU A 44 2.13 -4.92 2.44
N PHE A 45 3.23 -4.73 3.19
CA PHE A 45 4.57 -5.15 2.74
C PHE A 45 4.65 -6.66 2.52
N HIS A 46 4.17 -7.45 3.47
CA HIS A 46 4.21 -8.92 3.37
C HIS A 46 3.49 -9.41 2.12
N ASN A 47 2.28 -8.90 1.88
CA ASN A 47 1.51 -9.24 0.67
C ASN A 47 2.21 -8.75 -0.59
N TYR A 48 2.75 -7.52 -0.60
CA TYR A 48 3.48 -6.98 -1.74
C TYR A 48 4.64 -7.90 -2.15
N TYR A 49 5.50 -8.27 -1.21
CA TYR A 49 6.64 -9.14 -1.48
C TYR A 49 6.19 -10.53 -1.90
N TRP A 50 5.17 -11.11 -1.25
CA TRP A 50 4.62 -12.40 -1.65
C TRP A 50 4.13 -12.39 -3.10
N TYR A 51 3.30 -11.41 -3.48
CA TYR A 51 2.78 -11.29 -4.85
C TYR A 51 3.89 -11.03 -5.88
N LYS A 52 4.90 -10.24 -5.52
CA LYS A 52 6.07 -10.00 -6.36
C LYS A 52 6.89 -11.28 -6.60
N GLU A 53 7.11 -12.08 -5.56
CA GLU A 53 7.79 -13.39 -5.67
C GLU A 53 7.00 -14.39 -6.52
N GLN A 54 5.67 -14.39 -6.40
CA GLN A 54 4.79 -15.21 -7.23
C GLN A 54 4.65 -14.69 -8.68
N LYS A 55 5.31 -13.59 -9.04
CA LYS A 55 5.22 -12.92 -10.36
C LYS A 55 3.80 -12.49 -10.73
N LEU A 56 2.98 -12.19 -9.72
CA LEU A 56 1.63 -11.68 -9.86
C LEU A 56 1.66 -10.15 -9.87
N ILE A 57 2.01 -9.61 -11.02
CA ILE A 57 2.43 -8.21 -11.18
C ILE A 57 1.30 -7.21 -10.92
N VAL A 58 0.05 -7.55 -11.25
CA VAL A 58 -1.09 -6.64 -11.08
C VAL A 58 -1.36 -6.38 -9.59
N GLU A 59 -1.39 -7.44 -8.79
CA GLU A 59 -1.59 -7.36 -7.35
C GLU A 59 -0.39 -6.72 -6.65
N ALA A 60 0.84 -7.06 -7.06
CA ALA A 60 2.04 -6.43 -6.53
C ALA A 60 2.07 -4.92 -6.83
N ALA A 61 1.69 -4.51 -8.05
CA ALA A 61 1.60 -3.10 -8.41
C ALA A 61 0.53 -2.37 -7.59
N TYR A 62 -0.64 -2.98 -7.42
CA TYR A 62 -1.70 -2.39 -6.60
C TYR A 62 -1.29 -2.24 -5.14
N LEU A 63 -0.69 -3.27 -4.55
CA LEU A 63 -0.16 -3.20 -3.18
C LEU A 63 0.93 -2.15 -3.05
N SER A 64 1.80 -1.99 -4.06
CA SER A 64 2.79 -0.92 -4.08
C SER A 64 2.13 0.46 -4.12
N TYR A 65 1.06 0.63 -4.89
CA TYR A 65 0.26 1.86 -4.87
C TYR A 65 -0.33 2.12 -3.46
N LEU A 66 -0.93 1.10 -2.83
CA LEU A 66 -1.51 1.23 -1.48
C LEU A 66 -0.46 1.53 -0.40
N ILE A 67 0.73 0.91 -0.46
CA ILE A 67 1.87 1.23 0.42
C ILE A 67 2.23 2.70 0.27
N SER A 68 2.33 3.17 -0.97
CA SER A 68 2.66 4.57 -1.24
C SER A 68 1.64 5.52 -0.64
N TYR A 69 0.34 5.27 -0.86
CA TYR A 69 -0.74 6.03 -0.25
C TYR A 69 -0.67 6.04 1.28
N TYR A 70 -0.54 4.86 1.88
CA TYR A 70 -0.55 4.70 3.33
C TYR A 70 0.55 5.53 4.01
N PHE A 71 1.78 5.47 3.49
CA PHE A 71 2.91 6.21 4.06
C PHE A 71 2.89 7.71 3.72
N PHE A 72 2.30 8.11 2.61
CA PHE A 72 2.25 9.53 2.22
C PHE A 72 1.11 10.31 2.89
N ILE A 73 -0.04 9.67 3.09
CA ILE A 73 -1.26 10.32 3.57
C ILE A 73 -1.53 10.04 5.06
N LEU A 74 -1.36 8.80 5.51
CA LEU A 74 -1.85 8.35 6.81
C LEU A 74 -0.71 8.24 7.83
N PHE A 75 0.33 7.49 7.50
CA PHE A 75 1.36 7.09 8.45
C PHE A 75 2.66 7.89 8.26
N THR A 76 2.58 9.21 8.42
CA THR A 76 3.63 10.20 8.09
C THR A 76 4.76 10.28 9.13
N THR A 77 5.34 9.14 9.50
CA THR A 77 6.52 9.09 10.37
C THR A 77 7.80 9.51 9.59
N PRO A 78 8.98 9.65 10.23
CA PRO A 78 10.22 9.94 9.50
C PRO A 78 10.48 8.95 8.36
N PHE A 79 11.07 9.43 7.26
CA PHE A 79 11.40 8.64 6.05
C PHE A 79 10.21 8.13 5.21
N CYS A 80 8.98 8.53 5.54
CA CYS A 80 7.79 8.05 4.83
C CYS A 80 7.68 8.59 3.40
N TYR A 81 8.24 9.76 3.13
CA TYR A 81 8.32 10.30 1.77
C TYR A 81 9.12 9.38 0.84
N GLU A 82 10.31 8.95 1.26
CA GLU A 82 11.18 8.08 0.46
C GLU A 82 10.53 6.72 0.21
N ILE A 83 9.86 6.17 1.21
CA ILE A 83 9.09 4.92 1.09
C ILE A 83 7.96 5.12 0.09
N ALA A 84 7.16 6.18 0.27
CA ALA A 84 6.02 6.47 -0.59
C ALA A 84 6.44 6.67 -2.04
N LEU A 85 7.47 7.48 -2.28
CA LEU A 85 7.98 7.77 -3.62
C LEU A 85 8.52 6.51 -4.30
N LYS A 86 9.27 5.67 -3.57
CA LYS A 86 9.76 4.40 -4.10
C LYS A 86 8.59 3.52 -4.57
N HIS A 87 7.58 3.38 -3.73
CA HIS A 87 6.45 2.50 -4.02
C HIS A 87 5.50 3.04 -5.10
N ALA A 88 5.34 4.35 -5.23
CA ALA A 88 4.64 4.97 -6.35
C ALA A 88 5.32 4.68 -7.70
N LYS A 89 6.66 4.80 -7.74
CA LYS A 89 7.46 4.47 -8.92
C LYS A 89 7.34 2.99 -9.28
N GLU A 90 7.51 2.12 -8.30
CA GLU A 90 7.40 0.67 -8.49
C GLU A 90 6.02 0.28 -9.06
N ALA A 91 4.93 0.88 -8.58
CA ALA A 91 3.59 0.65 -9.11
C ALA A 91 3.48 1.02 -10.60
N CYS A 92 4.01 2.19 -11.00
CA CYS A 92 4.05 2.66 -12.38
C CYS A 92 4.92 1.79 -13.30
N GLU A 93 6.08 1.35 -12.80
CA GLU A 93 7.00 0.48 -13.53
C GLU A 93 6.41 -0.90 -13.80
N MET A 94 5.68 -1.45 -12.82
CA MET A 94 5.03 -2.75 -12.94
C MET A 94 3.80 -2.72 -13.83
N VAL A 95 2.95 -1.69 -13.72
CA VAL A 95 1.71 -1.58 -14.48
C VAL A 95 1.49 -0.13 -14.93
N ASN A 96 1.36 0.05 -16.24
CA ASN A 96 1.06 1.34 -16.86
C ASN A 96 -0.43 1.70 -16.70
N LYS A 97 -0.84 2.12 -15.49
CA LYS A 97 -2.19 2.59 -15.18
C LYS A 97 -2.18 4.12 -15.00
N LYS A 98 -3.20 4.80 -15.54
CA LYS A 98 -3.34 6.26 -15.44
C LYS A 98 -3.31 6.73 -13.98
N GLU A 99 -4.10 6.07 -13.13
CA GLU A 99 -4.21 6.34 -11.70
C GLU A 99 -2.85 6.32 -10.98
N TYR A 100 -1.96 5.38 -11.30
CA TYR A 100 -0.65 5.29 -10.65
C TYR A 100 0.27 6.44 -11.06
N LYS A 101 0.15 6.93 -12.30
CA LYS A 101 0.91 8.09 -12.76
C LYS A 101 0.42 9.37 -12.09
N GLU A 102 -0.90 9.56 -12.06
CA GLU A 102 -1.51 10.70 -11.36
C GLU A 102 -1.10 10.70 -9.88
N TRP A 103 -1.06 9.53 -9.25
CA TRP A 103 -0.57 9.38 -7.89
C TRP A 103 0.93 9.67 -7.75
N LEU A 104 1.78 9.17 -8.65
CA LEU A 104 3.21 9.44 -8.64
C LEU A 104 3.50 10.95 -8.77
N ASP A 105 2.80 11.63 -9.67
CA ASP A 105 2.91 13.08 -9.86
C ASP A 105 2.50 13.82 -8.58
N TYR A 106 1.41 13.41 -7.92
CA TYR A 106 0.97 13.95 -6.63
C TYR A 106 2.03 13.80 -5.54
N VAL A 107 2.64 12.61 -5.41
CA VAL A 107 3.72 12.37 -4.43
C VAL A 107 4.94 13.23 -4.74
N TYR A 108 5.26 13.47 -6.02
CA TYR A 108 6.38 14.31 -6.44
C TYR A 108 6.19 15.79 -6.11
N GLU A 109 4.98 16.31 -6.25
CA GLU A 109 4.65 17.71 -5.95
C GLU A 109 4.80 18.02 -4.45
N GLY A 110 4.69 17.00 -3.59
CA GLY A 110 4.69 17.16 -2.15
C GLY A 110 3.29 17.52 -1.62
N ASN A 111 2.97 17.01 -0.43
CA ASN A 111 1.68 17.24 0.24
C ASN A 111 1.65 18.63 0.91
#